data_AF-I3IDH1-F1
#
_entry.id   AF-I3IDH1-F1
#
_cell.length_a   1.000
_cell.length_b   1.000
_cell.length_c   1.000
_cell.angle_alpha   90.00
_cell.angle_beta   90.00
_cell.angle_gamma   90.00
#
_symmetry.space_group_name_H-M   'P 1'
#
loop_
_entity.id
_entity.type
_entity.pdbx_description
1 polymer ?
#
loop_
_entity_poly.entity_id
_entity_poly.type
_entity_poly.pdbx_seq_one_letter_code
_entity_poly.pdbx_strand_id
1 'polypeptide(L)'
;MSKMLIVANVLNVVLLLMLIAAVAGFISFGNLYGLFLAAVTAVIVWGVYRHQRWGYFAAAAWALACYQLSKQGYEFQAIKRQVMILGFSLIPIALFLHETLGKAAAKSAQNNGKNDDTNRKMPD
;
A
#
# COMPACT_ATOMS: atom_id res chain seq x y z
N MET A 1 -8.85 -14.00 17.73
CA MET A 1 -7.91 -13.23 16.88
C MET A 1 -6.93 -12.48 17.76
N SER A 2 -5.63 -12.50 17.45
CA SER A 2 -4.63 -11.70 18.17
C SER A 2 -4.96 -10.20 18.07
N LYS A 3 -4.82 -9.45 19.16
CA LYS A 3 -5.04 -7.99 19.20
C LYS A 3 -4.25 -7.26 18.10
N MET A 4 -3.05 -7.76 17.76
CA MET A 4 -2.22 -7.18 16.69
C MET A 4 -2.83 -7.34 15.29
N LEU A 5 -3.52 -8.45 15.01
CA LEU A 5 -4.17 -8.66 13.71
C LEU A 5 -5.35 -7.71 13.49
N ILE A 6 -6.10 -7.41 14.56
CA ILE A 6 -7.19 -6.44 14.51
C ILE A 6 -6.62 -5.05 14.20
N VAL A 7 -5.56 -4.64 14.90
CA VAL A 7 -4.87 -3.37 14.65
C VAL A 7 -4.35 -3.30 13.22
N ALA A 8 -3.68 -4.34 12.73
CA ALA A 8 -3.19 -4.38 11.35
C ALA A 8 -4.32 -4.26 10.32
N ASN A 9 -5.45 -4.95 10.51
CA ASN A 9 -6.59 -4.82 9.60
C ASN A 9 -7.21 -3.42 9.61
N VAL A 10 -7.33 -2.79 10.78
CA VAL A 10 -7.82 -1.41 10.88
C VAL A 10 -6.87 -0.45 10.17
N LEU A 11 -5.56 -0.57 10.41
CA LEU A 11 -4.55 0.25 9.73
C LEU A 11 -4.55 0.03 8.22
N ASN A 12 -4.80 -1.20 7.76
CA ASN A 12 -4.92 -1.52 6.34
C ASN A 12 -6.11 -0.80 5.70
N VAL A 13 -7.27 -0.80 6.37
CA VAL A 13 -8.47 -0.08 5.89
C VAL A 13 -8.20 1.42 5.84
N VAL A 14 -7.58 1.99 6.89
CA VAL A 14 -7.20 3.41 6.92
C VAL A 14 -6.25 3.75 5.76
N LEU A 15 -5.24 2.92 5.51
CA LEU A 15 -4.31 3.10 4.39
C LEU A 15 -5.05 3.05 3.04
N LEU A 16 -6.00 2.13 2.89
CA LEU A 16 -6.79 1.99 1.67
C LEU A 16 -7.65 3.23 1.41
N LEU A 17 -8.34 3.72 2.45
CA LEU A 17 -9.17 4.93 2.36
C LEU A 17 -8.32 6.16 1.99
N MET A 18 -7.12 6.28 2.57
CA MET A 18 -6.17 7.34 2.23
C MET A 18 -5.73 7.28 0.76
N LEU A 19 -5.38 6.09 0.27
CA LEU A 19 -4.97 5.92 -1.13
C LEU A 19 -6.14 6.18 -2.10
N ILE A 20 -7.36 5.76 -1.78
CA ILE A 20 -8.55 6.06 -2.60
C ILE A 20 -8.82 7.57 -2.63
N ALA A 21 -8.74 8.24 -1.48
CA ALA A 21 -8.87 9.70 -1.41
C ALA A 21 -7.79 10.41 -2.25
N ALA A 22 -6.56 9.88 -2.25
CA ALA A 22 -5.48 10.40 -3.10
C ALA A 22 -5.76 10.20 -4.60
N VAL A 23 -6.30 9.04 -5.02
CA VAL A 23 -6.74 8.82 -6.41
C VAL A 23 -7.78 9.87 -6.82
N ALA A 24 -8.80 10.09 -5.99
CA ALA A 24 -9.82 11.11 -6.25
C ALA A 24 -9.21 12.52 -6.34
N GLY A 25 -8.29 12.85 -5.43
CA GLY A 25 -7.55 14.11 -5.45
C GLY A 25 -6.74 14.31 -6.74
N PHE A 26 -6.07 13.26 -7.22
CA PHE A 26 -5.29 13.32 -8.45
C PHE A 26 -6.15 13.47 -9.71
N ILE A 27 -7.29 12.78 -9.77
CA ILE A 27 -8.25 12.92 -10.87
C ILE A 27 -8.83 14.34 -10.89
N SER A 28 -9.08 14.94 -9.72
CA SER A 28 -9.64 16.29 -9.61
C SER A 28 -8.73 17.39 -10.20
N PHE A 29 -7.44 17.14 -10.41
CA PHE A 29 -6.56 18.11 -11.09
C PHE A 29 -6.84 18.26 -12.59
N GLY A 30 -7.56 17.31 -13.21
CA GLY A 30 -7.97 17.41 -14.61
C GLY A 30 -6.81 17.47 -15.63
N ASN A 31 -5.60 17.06 -15.24
CA ASN A 31 -4.39 17.09 -16.07
C ASN A 31 -3.84 15.66 -16.30
N LEU A 32 -3.10 15.46 -17.38
CA LEU A 32 -2.51 14.17 -17.77
C LEU A 32 -1.55 13.62 -16.72
N TYR A 33 -0.80 14.52 -16.04
CA TYR A 33 0.09 14.14 -14.93
C TYR A 33 -0.69 13.59 -13.72
N GLY A 34 -1.81 14.24 -13.36
CA GLY A 34 -2.71 13.76 -12.31
C GLY A 34 -3.35 12.41 -12.68
N LEU A 35 -3.73 12.22 -13.94
CA LEU A 35 -4.24 10.93 -14.44
C LEU A 35 -3.19 9.81 -14.29
N PHE A 36 -1.94 10.08 -14.64
CA PHE A 36 -0.85 9.12 -14.48
C PHE A 36 -0.62 8.75 -13.01
N LEU A 37 -0.57 9.74 -12.13
CA LEU A 37 -0.45 9.51 -10.68
C LEU A 37 -1.64 8.72 -10.13
N ALA A 38 -2.87 9.05 -10.55
CA ALA A 38 -4.07 8.32 -10.17
C ALA A 38 -4.01 6.84 -10.59
N ALA A 39 -3.55 6.56 -11.82
CA ALA A 39 -3.38 5.19 -12.31
C ALA A 39 -2.34 4.41 -11.49
N VAL A 40 -1.18 5.01 -11.21
CA VAL A 40 -0.14 4.39 -10.37
C VAL A 40 -0.68 4.13 -8.95
N THR A 41 -1.35 5.10 -8.34
CA THR A 41 -1.94 4.93 -7.00
C THR A 41 -3.04 3.87 -7.01
N ALA A 42 -3.84 3.73 -8.06
CA ALA A 42 -4.84 2.68 -8.17
C ALA A 42 -4.23 1.26 -8.21
N VAL A 43 -3.09 1.09 -8.89
CA VAL A 43 -2.34 -0.19 -8.88
C VAL A 43 -1.84 -0.51 -7.47
N ILE A 44 -1.39 0.51 -6.72
CA ILE A 44 -0.96 0.34 -5.33
C ILE A 44 -2.16 -0.03 -4.44
N VAL A 45 -3.30 0.64 -4.58
CA VAL A 45 -4.56 0.30 -3.88
C VAL A 45 -4.90 -1.17 -4.11
N TRP A 46 -4.83 -1.64 -5.35
CA TRP A 46 -5.09 -3.04 -5.68
C TRP A 46 -4.11 -4.00 -4.99
N GLY A 47 -2.82 -3.67 -4.99
CA GLY A 47 -1.79 -4.46 -4.31
C GLY A 47 -2.01 -4.53 -2.79
N VAL A 48 -2.37 -3.41 -2.16
CA VAL A 48 -2.70 -3.33 -0.73
C VAL A 48 -4.00 -4.07 -0.41
N TYR A 49 -5.01 -3.97 -1.27
CA TYR A 49 -6.30 -4.69 -1.13
C TYR A 49 -6.12 -6.21 -1.17
N ARG A 50 -5.23 -6.71 -2.03
CA ARG A 50 -4.87 -8.13 -2.09
C ARG A 50 -3.87 -8.57 -1.02
N HIS A 51 -3.55 -7.70 -0.05
CA HIS A 51 -2.55 -7.96 1.00
C HIS A 51 -1.18 -8.40 0.44
N GLN A 52 -0.82 -7.93 -0.77
CA GLN A 52 0.44 -8.30 -1.38
C GLN A 52 1.59 -7.53 -0.72
N ARG A 53 2.66 -8.25 -0.42
CA ARG A 53 3.89 -7.67 0.16
C ARG A 53 4.39 -6.47 -0.65
N TRP A 54 4.45 -6.60 -1.96
CA TRP A 54 4.90 -5.54 -2.87
C TRP A 54 3.98 -4.33 -2.88
N GLY A 55 2.67 -4.50 -2.65
CA GLY A 55 1.71 -3.40 -2.57
C GLY A 55 1.97 -2.47 -1.39
N TYR A 56 2.25 -3.05 -0.21
CA TYR A 56 2.63 -2.26 0.97
C TYR A 56 3.96 -1.54 0.81
N PHE A 57 4.95 -2.20 0.19
CA PHE A 57 6.24 -1.57 -0.10
C PHE A 57 6.08 -0.42 -1.10
N ALA A 58 5.30 -0.64 -2.16
CA ALA A 58 4.98 0.40 -3.14
C ALA A 58 4.23 1.57 -2.51
N ALA A 59 3.32 1.32 -1.55
CA ALA A 59 2.65 2.37 -0.80
C ALA A 59 3.62 3.22 0.05
N ALA A 60 4.61 2.59 0.69
CA ALA A 60 5.67 3.31 1.41
C ALA A 60 6.54 4.15 0.47
N ALA A 61 6.96 3.58 -0.67
CA ALA A 61 7.74 4.28 -1.69
C ALA A 61 6.96 5.44 -2.32
N TRP A 62 5.66 5.25 -2.58
CA TRP A 62 4.76 6.30 -3.07
C TRP A 62 4.60 7.42 -2.05
N ALA A 63 4.39 7.11 -0.77
CA ALA A 63 4.32 8.12 0.28
C ALA A 63 5.62 8.93 0.41
N LEU A 64 6.78 8.26 0.24
CA LEU A 64 8.08 8.91 0.19
C LEU A 64 8.23 9.80 -1.04
N ALA A 65 7.79 9.35 -2.21
CA ALA A 65 7.80 10.15 -3.44
C ALA A 65 6.92 11.40 -3.30
N CYS A 66 5.70 11.27 -2.77
CA CYS A 66 4.83 12.42 -2.48
C CYS A 66 5.46 13.38 -1.47
N TYR A 67 6.14 12.85 -0.45
CA TYR A 67 6.90 13.66 0.49
C TYR A 67 8.02 14.45 -0.21
N GLN A 68 8.79 13.84 -1.11
CA GLN A 68 9.84 14.53 -1.87
C GLN A 68 9.27 15.57 -2.86
N LEU A 69 8.19 15.24 -3.58
CA LEU A 69 7.49 16.17 -4.46
C LEU A 69 6.97 17.40 -3.70
N SER A 70 6.44 17.19 -2.49
CA SER A 70 5.98 18.29 -1.62
C SER A 70 7.14 19.18 -1.14
N LYS A 71 8.32 18.61 -0.88
CA LYS A 71 9.52 19.38 -0.52
C LYS A 71 9.98 20.29 -1.65
N GLN A 72 10.01 19.78 -2.88
CA GLN A 72 10.44 20.51 -4.08
C GLN A 72 9.45 21.60 -4.52
N GLY A 73 8.22 21.61 -3.97
CA GLY A 73 7.32 22.78 -4.05
C GLY A 73 6.55 22.94 -5.36
N TYR A 74 6.49 21.90 -6.20
CA TYR A 74 5.91 22.00 -7.54
C TYR A 74 4.37 22.04 -7.52
N GLU A 75 3.69 20.99 -7.02
CA GLU A 75 2.21 20.88 -7.13
C GLU A 75 1.46 20.99 -5.79
N PHE A 76 2.17 20.92 -4.67
CA PHE A 76 1.54 20.87 -3.34
C PHE A 76 1.75 22.13 -2.51
N GLN A 77 2.11 23.29 -3.08
CA GLN A 77 2.48 24.45 -2.25
C GLN A 77 1.40 24.83 -1.21
N ALA A 78 0.12 24.79 -1.60
CA ALA A 78 -1.02 25.06 -0.72
C ALA A 78 -1.28 23.97 0.33
N ILE A 79 -0.90 22.73 0.02
CA ILE A 79 -1.21 21.51 0.80
C ILE A 79 0.06 20.87 1.41
N LYS A 80 1.21 21.56 1.28
CA LYS A 80 2.56 21.01 1.48
C LYS A 80 2.71 20.40 2.86
N ARG A 81 2.25 21.14 3.88
CA ARG A 81 2.33 20.71 5.28
C ARG A 81 1.54 19.42 5.53
N GLN A 82 0.37 19.30 4.92
CA GLN A 82 -0.52 18.16 5.12
C GLN A 82 0.04 16.91 4.41
N VAL A 83 0.54 17.06 3.18
CA VAL A 83 1.20 15.98 2.44
C VAL A 83 2.49 15.53 3.12
N MET A 84 3.28 16.45 3.70
CA MET A 84 4.49 16.09 4.44
C MET A 84 4.17 15.32 5.74
N ILE A 85 3.19 15.76 6.51
CA ILE A 85 2.78 15.09 7.75
C ILE A 85 2.21 13.70 7.43
N LEU A 86 1.32 13.63 6.43
CA LEU A 86 0.74 12.36 5.98
C LEU A 86 1.82 11.41 5.45
N GLY A 87 2.73 11.89 4.60
CA GLY A 87 3.84 11.07 4.10
C GLY A 87 4.70 10.51 5.23
N PHE A 88 5.06 11.33 6.22
CA PHE A 88 5.84 10.89 7.38
C PHE A 88 5.11 9.84 8.22
N SER A 89 3.79 9.95 8.38
CA SER A 89 3.00 8.96 9.12
C SER A 89 2.68 7.70 8.31
N LEU A 90 2.44 7.81 7.00
CA LEU A 90 2.09 6.68 6.14
C LEU A 90 3.27 5.72 5.91
N ILE A 91 4.50 6.21 5.86
CA ILE A 91 5.70 5.37 5.65
C ILE A 91 5.83 4.28 6.74
N PRO A 92 5.88 4.60 8.05
CA PRO A 92 5.99 3.57 9.09
C PRO A 92 4.75 2.66 9.16
N ILE A 93 3.56 3.20 8.89
CA ILE A 93 2.31 2.40 8.82
C ILE A 93 2.41 1.36 7.70
N ALA A 94 2.82 1.76 6.50
CA ALA A 94 2.95 0.88 5.35
C ALA A 94 4.04 -0.18 5.56
N LEU A 95 5.18 0.18 6.18
CA LEU A 95 6.23 -0.78 6.54
C LEU A 95 5.77 -1.77 7.62
N PHE A 96 5.03 -1.31 8.63
CA PHE A 96 4.45 -2.19 9.64
C PHE A 96 3.46 -3.20 9.02
N LEU A 97 2.61 -2.74 8.10
CA LEU A 97 1.66 -3.61 7.37
C LEU A 97 2.38 -4.59 6.44
N HIS A 98 3.46 -4.17 5.78
CA HIS A 98 4.33 -5.04 4.99
C HIS A 98 4.91 -6.19 5.82
N GLU A 99 5.37 -5.89 7.04
CA GLU A 99 5.98 -6.88 7.93
C GLU A 99 4.95 -7.81 8.58
N THR A 100 3.77 -7.30 8.92
CA THR A 100 2.72 -8.09 9.60
C THR A 100 1.85 -8.87 8.62
N LEU A 101 1.13 -8.18 7.74
CA LEU A 101 0.20 -8.79 6.79
C LEU A 101 0.91 -9.34 5.55
N GLY A 102 1.89 -8.59 5.03
CA GLY A 102 2.63 -9.00 3.83
C GLY A 102 3.43 -10.29 4.01
N LYS A 103 4.10 -10.48 5.15
CA LYS A 103 4.79 -11.76 5.47
C LYS A 103 3.81 -12.89 5.78
N ALA A 104 2.71 -12.62 6.48
CA ALA A 104 1.70 -13.63 6.79
C ALA A 104 1.03 -14.19 5.51
N ALA A 105 0.67 -13.31 4.57
CA ALA A 105 0.10 -13.69 3.29
C ALA A 105 1.09 -14.51 2.44
N ALA A 106 2.36 -14.11 2.38
CA ALA A 106 3.40 -14.85 1.66
C ALA A 106 3.64 -16.26 2.25
N LYS A 107 3.65 -16.38 3.59
CA LYS A 107 3.81 -17.66 4.28
C LYS A 107 2.63 -18.60 4.04
N SER A 108 1.40 -18.06 4.00
CA SER A 108 0.20 -18.84 3.69
C SER A 108 0.20 -19.34 2.24
N ALA A 109 0.60 -18.50 1.28
CA ALA A 109 0.71 -18.90 -0.13
C ALA A 109 1.76 -20.00 -0.36
N GLN A 110 2.91 -19.92 0.33
CA GLN A 110 3.95 -20.94 0.23
C GLN A 110 3.54 -22.29 0.85
N ASN A 111 2.80 -22.28 1.96
CA ASN A 111 2.30 -23.51 2.59
C ASN A 111 1.27 -24.24 1.71
N ASN A 112 0.41 -23.52 1.00
CA ASN A 112 -0.54 -24.14 0.06
C ASN A 112 0.18 -24.80 -1.12
N GLY A 113 1.16 -24.13 -1.74
CA GLY A 113 1.91 -24.74 -2.85
C GLY A 113 2.68 -25.99 -2.45
N LYS A 114 3.20 -26.04 -1.22
CA LYS A 114 3.92 -27.22 -0.71
C LYS A 114 3.00 -28.41 -0.45
N ASN A 115 1.75 -28.19 -0.01
CA ASN A 115 0.79 -29.27 0.21
C ASN A 115 0.35 -29.92 -1.11
N ASP A 116 0.17 -29.13 -2.18
CA ASP A 116 -0.19 -29.66 -3.49
C ASP A 116 0.93 -30.51 -4.12
N ASP A 117 2.19 -30.10 -3.97
CA ASP A 117 3.34 -30.88 -4.45
C ASP A 117 3.57 -32.17 -3.65
N THR A 118 3.21 -32.17 -2.37
CA THR A 118 3.33 -33.36 -1.52
C THR A 118 2.25 -34.40 -1.86
N ASN A 119 1.04 -33.95 -2.19
CA ASN A 119 -0.07 -34.80 -2.58
C ASN A 119 0.12 -35.44 -3.97
N ARG A 120 0.77 -34.72 -4.90
CA ARG A 120 1.13 -35.25 -6.23
C ARG A 120 2.27 -36.27 -6.24
N LYS A 121 3.01 -36.43 -5.14
CA LYS A 121 4.18 -37.32 -5.03
C LYS A 121 3.90 -38.64 -4.32
N MET A 122 2.64 -39.00 -4.05
CA MET A 122 2.31 -40.37 -3.65
C MET A 122 2.16 -41.24 -4.91
N PRO A 123 3.11 -42.16 -5.18
CA PRO A 123 2.85 -43.25 -6.12
C PRO A 123 1.87 -44.25 -5.49
N ASP A 124 0.92 -44.73 -6.29
CA ASP A 124 0.05 -45.87 -5.97
C ASP A 124 0.85 -47.18 -5.81
#